data_AF-A0A958Y7N9-F1
#
_entry.id   AF-A0A958Y7N9-F1
#
_cell.length_a   1.000
_cell.length_b   1.000
_cell.length_c   1.000
_cell.angle_alpha   90.00
_cell.angle_beta   90.00
_cell.angle_gamma   90.00
#
_symmetry.space_group_name_H-M   'P 1'
#
loop_
_entity.id
_entity.type
_entity.pdbx_description
1 polymer ?
#
loop_
_entity_poly.entity_id
_entity_poly.type
_entity_poly.pdbx_seq_one_letter_code
_entity_poly.pdbx_strand_id
1 'polypeptide(L)'
;MKKIWLLAFTVLISAVSFSQSESAFKEGEWFRFRMSYSNFLKAGNATLTVNQSSIGGKSVYHVVGKGWTTGMIKWFFKVEDRYESYFDK
;
A
#
# COMPACT_ATOMS: atom_id res chain seq x y z
N MET A 1 9.92 -10.28 -43.00
CA MET A 1 9.40 -11.55 -42.41
C MET A 1 9.67 -11.68 -40.90
N LYS A 2 10.90 -11.53 -40.40
CA LYS A 2 11.21 -11.67 -38.94
C LYS A 2 10.37 -10.77 -38.01
N LYS A 3 10.05 -9.54 -38.44
CA LYS A 3 9.20 -8.60 -37.69
C LYS A 3 7.74 -9.05 -37.55
N ILE A 4 7.21 -9.77 -38.54
CA ILE A 4 5.84 -10.30 -38.53
C ILE A 4 5.73 -11.43 -37.49
N TRP A 5 6.74 -12.29 -37.44
CA TRP A 5 6.83 -13.35 -36.41
C TRP A 5 6.93 -12.79 -35.00
N LEU A 6 7.71 -11.73 -34.78
CA LEU A 6 7.79 -11.05 -33.49
C LEU A 6 6.44 -10.46 -33.06
N LEU A 7 5.72 -9.81 -33.98
CA LEU A 7 4.38 -9.28 -33.71
C LEU A 7 3.37 -10.38 -33.40
N ALA A 8 3.33 -11.44 -34.21
CA ALA A 8 2.45 -12.59 -33.97
C ALA A 8 2.74 -13.24 -32.61
N PHE A 9 4.02 -13.38 -32.24
CA PHE A 9 4.44 -13.93 -30.96
C PHE A 9 4.01 -13.04 -29.79
N THR A 10 4.11 -11.72 -29.94
CA THR A 10 3.70 -10.76 -28.89
C THR A 10 2.18 -10.78 -28.68
N VAL A 11 1.41 -10.84 -29.78
CA VAL A 11 -0.05 -10.99 -29.73
C VAL A 11 -0.44 -12.32 -29.07
N LEU A 12 0.24 -13.42 -29.41
CA LEU A 12 -0.02 -14.72 -28.81
C LEU A 12 0.27 -14.73 -27.30
N ILE A 13 1.35 -14.10 -26.85
CA ILE A 13 1.68 -13.96 -25.42
C ILE A 13 0.61 -13.15 -24.67
N SER A 14 0.12 -12.07 -25.28
CA SER A 14 -0.95 -11.27 -24.65
C SER A 14 -2.26 -12.04 -24.50
N ALA A 15 -2.56 -12.96 -25.42
CA ALA A 15 -3.78 -13.77 -25.38
C ALA A 15 -3.80 -14.83 -24.26
N VAL A 16 -2.65 -15.19 -23.70
CA VAL A 16 -2.53 -16.16 -22.60
C VAL A 16 -2.28 -15.51 -21.23
N SER A 17 -2.36 -14.18 -21.14
CA SER A 17 -2.19 -13.46 -19.89
C SER A 17 -3.50 -13.44 -19.09
N PHE A 18 -3.44 -13.70 -17.78
CA PHE A 18 -4.59 -13.68 -16.87
C PHE A 18 -4.36 -12.72 -15.70
N SER A 19 -5.45 -12.22 -15.12
CA SER A 19 -5.40 -11.42 -13.89
C SER A 19 -5.13 -12.31 -12.67
N GLN A 20 -4.56 -11.70 -11.63
CA GLN A 20 -4.49 -12.27 -10.30
C GLN A 20 -5.92 -12.42 -9.76
N SER A 21 -6.26 -13.60 -9.23
CA SER A 21 -7.56 -13.89 -8.60
C SER A 21 -7.54 -13.69 -7.09
N GLU A 22 -6.37 -13.79 -6.48
CA GLU A 22 -6.20 -13.73 -5.03
C GLU A 22 -5.85 -12.32 -4.59
N SER A 23 -6.40 -11.95 -3.44
CA SER A 23 -6.11 -10.67 -2.82
C SER A 23 -4.64 -10.54 -2.46
N ALA A 24 -4.06 -9.38 -2.76
CA ALA A 24 -2.69 -9.05 -2.35
C ALA A 24 -2.57 -8.72 -0.85
N PHE A 25 -3.70 -8.58 -0.16
CA PHE A 25 -3.78 -8.20 1.25
C PHE A 25 -4.39 -9.32 2.08
N LYS A 26 -4.02 -9.32 3.35
CA LYS A 26 -4.61 -10.19 4.35
C LYS A 26 -5.04 -9.39 5.57
N GLU A 27 -6.17 -9.78 6.15
CA GLU A 27 -6.61 -9.22 7.42
C GLU A 27 -5.54 -9.40 8.51
N GLY A 28 -5.31 -8.34 9.27
CA GLY A 28 -4.35 -8.32 10.38
C GLY A 28 -2.92 -7.96 9.97
N GLU A 29 -2.65 -7.73 8.68
CA GLU A 29 -1.35 -7.22 8.24
C GLU A 29 -1.08 -5.83 8.83
N TRP A 30 0.17 -5.63 9.25
CA TRP A 30 0.59 -4.32 9.75
C TRP A 30 2.07 -4.07 9.52
N PHE A 31 2.40 -2.79 9.37
CA PHE A 31 3.75 -2.29 9.32
C PHE A 31 3.92 -1.12 10.30
N ARG A 32 5.14 -0.99 10.82
CA ARG A 32 5.56 0.19 11.57
C ARG A 32 6.87 0.70 11.00
N PHE A 33 6.87 1.97 10.62
CA PHE A 33 8.00 2.66 10.03
C PHE A 33 8.61 3.63 11.03
N ARG A 34 9.95 3.73 10.99
CA ARG A 34 10.70 4.81 11.62
C ARG A 34 11.17 5.74 10.51
N MET A 35 10.76 7.00 10.57
CA MET A 35 11.19 8.02 9.61
C MET A 35 12.38 8.78 10.19
N SER A 36 13.41 9.00 9.38
CA SER A 36 14.62 9.71 9.79
C SER A 36 15.24 10.50 8.64
N TYR A 37 15.82 11.65 8.98
CA TYR A 37 16.71 12.39 8.09
C TYR A 37 18.11 11.77 8.18
N SER A 38 18.55 11.18 7.08
CA SER A 38 19.88 10.56 6.92
C SER A 38 20.24 9.57 8.04
N ASN A 39 19.26 8.88 8.63
CA ASN A 39 19.39 7.98 9.79
C ASN A 39 19.90 8.61 11.11
N PHE A 40 20.52 9.78 11.09
CA PHE A 40 21.05 10.48 12.26
C PHE A 40 19.98 11.18 13.09
N LEU A 41 18.90 11.65 12.46
CA LEU A 41 17.84 12.39 13.15
C LEU A 41 16.49 11.70 12.97
N LYS A 42 15.93 11.17 14.06
CA LYS A 42 14.58 10.60 14.06
C LYS A 42 13.55 11.71 13.83
N ALA A 43 12.81 11.63 12.74
CA ALA A 43 11.76 12.57 12.40
C ALA A 43 10.41 12.17 12.99
N GLY A 44 10.09 10.88 12.98
CA GLY A 44 8.79 10.40 13.41
C GLY A 44 8.61 8.89 13.25
N ASN A 45 7.36 8.45 13.38
CA ASN A 45 6.97 7.07 13.08
C ASN A 45 5.68 7.07 12.27
N ALA A 46 5.47 6.00 11.53
CA ALA A 46 4.22 5.74 10.85
C ALA A 46 3.78 4.29 11.07
N THR A 47 2.48 4.02 11.00
CA THR A 47 1.91 2.69 11.04
C THR A 47 0.92 2.52 9.90
N LEU A 48 0.90 1.34 9.29
CA LEU A 48 -0.12 0.91 8.34
C LEU A 48 -0.73 -0.38 8.87
N THR A 49 -2.06 -0.48 8.92
CA THR A 49 -2.77 -1.68 9.37
C THR A 49 -3.89 -2.02 8.40
N VAL A 50 -4.05 -3.30 8.06
CA VAL A 50 -5.16 -3.83 7.26
C VAL A 50 -6.13 -4.55 8.20
N ASN A 51 -7.34 -4.02 8.33
CA ASN A 51 -8.41 -4.62 9.12
C ASN A 51 -9.53 -5.12 8.21
N GLN A 52 -10.37 -6.02 8.74
CA GLN A 52 -11.63 -6.36 8.07
C GLN A 52 -12.74 -5.38 8.51
N SER A 53 -13.56 -4.97 7.55
CA SER A 53 -14.75 -4.14 7.80
C SER A 53 -15.89 -4.56 6.89
N SER A 54 -17.05 -3.92 7.02
CA SER A 54 -18.22 -4.17 6.19
C SER A 54 -18.91 -2.86 5.82
N ILE A 55 -19.14 -2.66 4.52
CA ILE A 55 -19.86 -1.51 3.99
C ILE A 55 -21.04 -2.03 3.17
N GLY A 56 -22.25 -1.62 3.52
CA GLY A 56 -23.47 -2.06 2.83
C GLY A 56 -23.68 -3.58 2.85
N GLY A 57 -23.20 -4.27 3.88
CA GLY A 57 -23.28 -5.73 4.00
C GLY A 57 -22.20 -6.51 3.24
N LYS A 58 -21.30 -5.82 2.52
CA LYS A 58 -20.18 -6.43 1.78
C LYS A 58 -18.89 -6.35 2.60
N SER A 59 -18.18 -7.46 2.74
CA SER A 59 -16.88 -7.50 3.43
C SER A 59 -15.83 -6.74 2.60
N VAL A 60 -15.12 -5.83 3.25
CA VAL A 60 -14.07 -4.98 2.65
C VAL A 60 -12.84 -4.96 3.53
N TYR A 61 -11.69 -4.62 2.97
CA TYR A 61 -10.54 -4.20 3.76
C TYR A 61 -10.70 -2.75 4.22
N HIS A 62 -10.28 -2.47 5.44
CA HIS A 62 -10.13 -1.14 6.00
C HIS A 62 -8.66 -0.92 6.35
N VAL A 63 -8.01 -0.08 5.56
CA VAL A 63 -6.60 0.25 5.77
C VAL A 63 -6.50 1.56 6.52
N VAL A 64 -5.73 1.55 7.61
CA VAL A 64 -5.49 2.73 8.45
C VAL A 64 -4.00 3.05 8.45
N GLY A 65 -3.66 4.20 7.90
CA GLY A 65 -2.35 4.82 7.99
C GLY A 65 -2.32 5.88 9.08
N LYS A 66 -1.31 5.85 9.96
CA LYS A 66 -1.05 6.92 10.94
C LYS A 66 0.38 7.38 10.83
N GLY A 67 0.62 8.68 10.92
CA GLY A 67 1.95 9.26 10.87
C GLY A 67 2.09 10.36 11.91
N TRP A 68 3.19 10.34 12.67
CA TRP A 68 3.43 11.38 13.68
C TRP A 68 4.91 11.69 13.84
N THR A 69 5.17 12.97 14.10
CA THR A 69 6.52 13.50 14.36
C THR A 69 6.91 13.32 15.82
N THR A 70 8.21 13.21 16.09
CA THR A 70 8.75 12.97 17.44
C THR A 70 9.97 13.83 17.73
N GLY A 71 10.29 14.04 19.01
CA GLY A 71 11.48 14.76 19.44
C GLY A 71 11.49 16.22 18.97
N MET A 72 12.69 16.72 18.65
CA MET A 72 12.88 18.11 18.21
C MET A 72 12.14 18.46 16.91
N ILE A 73 11.95 17.50 16.01
CA ILE A 73 11.22 17.74 14.75
C ILE A 73 9.77 18.15 15.03
N LYS A 74 9.14 17.58 16.07
CA LYS A 74 7.76 17.93 16.46
C LYS A 74 7.62 19.41 16.89
N TRP A 75 8.68 20.03 17.41
CA TRP A 75 8.63 21.44 17.85
C TRP A 75 8.52 22.41 16.68
N PHE A 76 9.11 22.08 15.53
CA PHE A 76 9.09 22.93 14.34
C PHE A 76 8.06 22.46 13.30
N PHE A 77 7.85 21.16 13.20
CA PHE A 77 6.98 20.51 12.22
C PHE A 77 6.12 19.47 12.90
N LYS A 78 5.10 19.92 13.65
CA LYS A 78 4.17 19.00 14.31
C LYS A 78 3.24 18.37 13.27
N VAL A 79 3.38 17.06 13.08
CA VAL A 79 2.47 16.20 12.30
C VAL A 79 1.86 15.14 13.21
N GLU A 80 0.56 14.93 13.04
CA GLU A 80 -0.25 13.89 13.69
C GLU A 80 -1.45 13.56 12.78
N ASP A 81 -1.18 12.79 11.73
CA ASP A 81 -2.14 12.52 10.67
C ASP A 81 -2.66 11.09 10.72
N ARG A 82 -3.89 10.92 10.23
CA ARG A 82 -4.56 9.63 10.08
C ARG A 82 -5.26 9.60 8.73
N TYR A 83 -4.92 8.61 7.90
CA TYR A 83 -5.50 8.36 6.60
C TYR A 83 -6.18 6.99 6.59
N GLU A 84 -7.34 6.89 5.96
CA GLU A 84 -8.11 5.67 5.92
C GLU A 84 -8.61 5.40 4.51
N SER A 85 -8.66 4.13 4.14
CA SER A 85 -9.23 3.69 2.87
C SER A 85 -10.00 2.39 3.06
N TYR A 86 -11.05 2.23 2.25
CA TYR A 86 -11.85 1.02 2.19
C TYR A 86 -11.85 0.50 0.76
N PHE A 87 -11.55 -0.78 0.58
CA PHE A 87 -11.54 -1.41 -0.75
C PHE A 87 -11.96 -2.87 -0.67
N ASP A 88 -12.40 -3.41 -1.80
CA ASP A 88 -12.89 -4.78 -1.91
C ASP A 88 -11.83 -5.81 -1.46
N LYS A 89 -12.32 -6.90 -0.88
CA LYS A 89 -11.49 -7.99 -0.37
C LYS A 89 -10.89 -8.81 -1.51
#